data_AF-A0A482XJC9-F1
#
_entry.id   AF-A0A482XJC9-F1
#
_cell.length_a   1.000
_cell.length_b   1.000
_cell.length_c   1.000
_cell.angle_alpha   90.00
_cell.angle_beta   90.00
_cell.angle_gamma   90.00
#
_symmetry.space_group_name_H-M   'P 1'
#
loop_
_entity.id
_entity.type
_entity.pdbx_description
1 polymer ?
#
loop_
_entity_poly.entity_id
_entity_poly.type
_entity_poly.pdbx_seq_one_letter_code
_entity_poly.pdbx_strand_id
1 'polypeptide(L)'
;MFNCSVHGLSKSRIESIHTDLTSNPQVIAELKLESLEVRGNYSLSSLLSRSVHGCTVKMNNVEVVSFIEMSTSNQGNLVASDIEMDITVDKIKIDFQNIGFLALLFQDMINTMDVLVFKTVKPYILQEVKVLMREEINKAARQVEMTFPNSITPLDFAIAEARETV
;
A
#
# COMPACT_ATOMS: atom_id res chain seq x y z
N MET A 1 11.78 -11.78 8.39
CA MET A 1 12.60 -10.57 8.59
C MET A 1 12.01 -9.78 9.74
N PHE A 2 12.81 -8.95 10.41
CA PHE A 2 12.35 -8.05 11.48
C PHE A 2 13.07 -6.70 11.40
N ASN A 3 12.54 -5.68 12.09
CA ASN A 3 13.01 -4.29 12.03
C ASN A 3 13.08 -3.79 10.57
N CYS A 4 11.99 -4.01 9.84
CA CYS A 4 11.89 -3.64 8.44
C CYS A 4 11.60 -2.13 8.29
N SER A 5 12.19 -1.51 7.28
CA SER A 5 11.87 -0.15 6.83
C SER A 5 11.70 -0.15 5.31
N VAL A 6 10.72 0.62 4.83
CA VAL A 6 10.35 0.68 3.41
C VAL A 6 10.84 2.01 2.82
N HIS A 7 11.51 1.95 1.69
CA HIS A 7 12.12 3.09 1.01
C HIS A 7 11.67 3.15 -0.46
N GLY A 8 11.53 4.37 -0.99
CA GLY A 8 11.17 4.60 -2.40
C GLY A 8 9.71 4.98 -2.64
N LEU A 9 8.86 4.97 -1.61
CA LEU A 9 7.44 5.34 -1.71
C LEU A 9 7.20 6.77 -2.21
N SER A 10 8.11 7.70 -1.91
CA SER A 10 8.04 9.09 -2.36
C SER A 10 8.20 9.27 -3.87
N LYS A 11 8.61 8.24 -4.60
CA LYS A 11 8.75 8.23 -6.06
C LYS A 11 7.57 7.52 -6.75
N SER A 12 6.48 7.29 -6.02
CA SER A 12 5.27 6.73 -6.59
C SER A 12 4.66 7.68 -7.62
N ARG A 13 4.00 7.09 -8.61
CA ARG A 13 3.20 7.81 -9.61
C ARG A 13 1.81 7.22 -9.61
N ILE A 14 0.80 8.08 -9.67
CA ILE A 14 -0.58 7.67 -9.86
C ILE A 14 -0.74 7.31 -11.33
N GLU A 15 -1.12 6.07 -11.60
CA GLU A 15 -1.38 5.56 -12.95
C GLU A 15 -2.84 5.82 -13.33
N SER A 16 -3.76 5.53 -12.41
CA SER A 16 -5.18 5.82 -12.60
C SER A 16 -5.88 6.08 -11.26
N ILE A 17 -6.96 6.86 -11.31
CA ILE A 17 -7.93 7.00 -10.22
C ILE A 17 -9.31 6.85 -10.87
N HIS A 18 -10.09 5.92 -10.35
CA HIS A 18 -11.50 5.77 -10.67
C HIS A 18 -12.31 6.03 -9.41
N THR A 19 -13.35 6.85 -9.54
CA THR A 19 -14.20 7.23 -8.41
C THR A 19 -15.65 6.97 -8.78
N ASP A 20 -16.34 6.22 -7.92
CA ASP A 20 -17.78 6.10 -7.93
C ASP A 20 -18.31 6.81 -6.68
N LEU A 21 -18.96 7.96 -6.84
CA LEU A 21 -19.54 8.74 -5.72
C LEU A 21 -21.05 8.51 -5.57
N THR A 22 -21.59 7.41 -6.13
CA THR A 22 -23.00 7.07 -5.99
C THR A 22 -23.30 6.50 -4.60
N SER A 23 -24.36 5.70 -4.45
CA SER A 23 -24.89 5.25 -3.15
C SER A 23 -23.88 4.54 -2.25
N ASN A 24 -22.74 4.08 -2.79
CA ASN A 24 -21.61 3.55 -2.03
C ASN A 24 -20.30 4.21 -2.52
N PRO A 25 -19.90 5.36 -1.96
CA PRO A 25 -18.73 6.09 -2.41
C PRO A 25 -17.45 5.24 -2.33
N GLN A 26 -16.80 5.03 -3.48
CA GLN A 26 -15.59 4.22 -3.62
C GLN A 26 -14.56 4.90 -4.51
N VAL A 27 -13.29 4.70 -4.17
CA VAL A 27 -12.15 5.13 -4.97
C VAL A 27 -11.28 3.91 -5.25
N ILE A 28 -11.00 3.66 -6.53
CA ILE A 28 -9.99 2.70 -6.96
C ILE A 28 -8.79 3.52 -7.44
N ALA A 29 -7.64 3.33 -6.80
CA ALA A 29 -6.41 4.00 -7.20
C ALA A 29 -5.32 2.98 -7.52
N GLU A 30 -4.66 3.21 -8.65
CA GLU A 30 -3.53 2.42 -9.12
C GLU A 30 -2.26 3.26 -9.03
N LEU A 31 -1.26 2.72 -8.35
CA LEU A 31 0.05 3.34 -8.19
C LEU A 31 1.10 2.50 -8.87
N LYS A 32 2.03 3.18 -9.53
CA LYS A 32 3.24 2.59 -10.09
C LYS A 32 4.47 3.13 -9.36
N LEU A 33 5.38 2.24 -8.98
CA LEU A 33 6.71 2.59 -8.49
C LEU A 33 7.78 1.87 -9.30
N GLU A 34 8.75 2.63 -9.83
CA GLU A 34 9.86 2.06 -10.60
C GLU A 34 10.75 1.16 -9.72
N SER A 35 10.94 1.54 -8.45
CA SER A 35 11.72 0.77 -7.49
C SER A 35 11.24 1.00 -6.06
N LEU A 36 11.14 -0.09 -5.31
CA LEU A 36 10.88 -0.10 -3.88
C LEU A 36 11.98 -0.91 -3.19
N GLU A 37 12.41 -0.49 -2.00
CA GLU A 37 13.46 -1.19 -1.24
C GLU A 37 13.01 -1.41 0.20
N VAL A 38 13.07 -2.65 0.66
CA VAL A 38 12.82 -3.01 2.05
C VAL A 38 14.13 -3.41 2.69
N ARG A 39 14.53 -2.70 3.73
CA ARG A 39 15.72 -3.01 4.54
C ARG A 39 15.28 -3.57 5.87
N GLY A 40 15.83 -4.70 6.27
CA GLY A 40 15.55 -5.28 7.57
C GLY A 40 16.67 -6.20 8.04
N ASN A 41 16.39 -6.94 9.10
CA ASN A 41 17.29 -7.92 9.66
C ASN A 41 16.69 -9.32 9.56
N TYR A 42 17.58 -10.32 9.51
CA TYR A 42 17.22 -11.73 9.66
C TYR A 42 18.13 -12.38 10.70
N SER A 43 17.66 -13.45 11.33
CA SER A 43 18.46 -14.21 12.28
C SER A 43 18.71 -15.62 11.79
N LEU A 44 19.95 -16.06 11.91
CA LEU A 44 20.34 -17.47 11.76
C LEU A 44 20.43 -18.08 13.15
N SER A 45 19.70 -19.16 13.36
CA SER A 45 19.78 -19.94 14.59
C SER A 45 20.28 -21.34 14.26
N SER A 46 21.35 -21.73 14.93
CA SER A 46 21.81 -23.12 15.05
C SER A 46 21.56 -23.60 16.48
N LEU A 47 21.72 -24.90 16.74
CA LEU A 47 21.54 -25.49 18.07
C LEU A 47 22.40 -24.82 19.18
N LEU A 48 23.51 -24.16 18.81
CA LEU A 48 24.50 -23.60 19.76
C LEU A 48 24.71 -22.09 19.63
N SER A 49 24.20 -21.44 18.59
CA SER A 49 24.43 -20.02 18.36
C SER A 49 23.32 -19.36 17.56
N ARG A 50 23.09 -18.07 17.82
CA ARG A 50 22.21 -17.20 17.06
C ARG A 50 23.00 -16.00 16.56
N SER A 51 22.94 -15.72 15.27
CA SER A 51 23.49 -14.50 14.67
C SER A 51 22.38 -13.69 14.02
N VAL A 52 22.60 -12.37 13.91
CA VAL A 52 21.69 -11.42 13.26
C VAL A 52 22.48 -10.70 12.17
N HIS A 53 21.90 -10.61 10.97
CA HIS A 53 22.51 -10.00 9.81
C HIS A 53 21.49 -9.15 9.04
N GLY A 54 21.98 -8.18 8.26
CA GLY A 54 21.15 -7.34 7.41
C GLY A 54 20.64 -8.08 6.18
N CYS A 55 19.43 -7.73 5.74
CA CYS A 55 18.85 -8.17 4.48
C CYS A 55 18.19 -6.98 3.78
N THR A 56 18.47 -6.83 2.49
CA THR A 56 17.86 -5.83 1.62
C THR A 56 17.09 -6.51 0.52
N VAL A 57 15.84 -6.10 0.31
CA VAL A 57 14.95 -6.61 -0.73
C VAL A 57 14.60 -5.45 -1.64
N LYS A 58 15.11 -5.49 -2.87
CA LYS A 58 14.82 -4.49 -3.90
C LYS A 58 13.81 -5.06 -4.88
N MET A 59 12.72 -4.33 -5.07
CA MET A 59 11.65 -4.66 -5.99
C MET A 59 11.61 -3.62 -7.10
N ASN A 60 11.38 -4.07 -8.32
CA ASN A 60 11.29 -3.21 -9.51
C ASN A 60 9.97 -3.41 -10.23
N ASN A 61 9.48 -2.33 -10.84
CA ASN A 61 8.16 -2.27 -11.48
C ASN A 61 7.07 -2.79 -10.53
N VAL A 62 6.90 -2.05 -9.44
CA VAL A 62 5.92 -2.33 -8.39
C VAL A 62 4.63 -1.65 -8.74
N GLU A 63 3.54 -2.40 -8.74
CA GLU A 63 2.19 -1.91 -8.97
C GLU A 63 1.38 -2.15 -7.71
N VAL A 64 0.69 -1.11 -7.22
CA VAL A 64 -0.22 -1.20 -6.08
C VAL A 64 -1.60 -0.83 -6.55
N VAL A 65 -2.55 -1.74 -6.34
CA VAL A 65 -3.98 -1.49 -6.57
C VAL A 65 -4.63 -1.30 -5.22
N SER A 66 -5.39 -0.22 -5.07
CA SER A 66 -6.08 0.10 -3.83
C SER A 66 -7.57 0.30 -4.08
N PHE A 67 -8.38 -0.30 -3.22
CA PHE A 67 -9.82 -0.14 -3.14
C PHE A 67 -10.12 0.58 -1.83
N ILE A 68 -10.61 1.81 -1.95
CA ILE A 68 -10.91 2.67 -0.81
C ILE A 68 -12.41 2.86 -0.74
N GLU A 69 -13.00 2.45 0.38
CA GLU A 69 -14.36 2.81 0.73
C GLU A 69 -14.35 4.18 1.41
N MET A 70 -15.29 5.03 1.00
CA MET A 70 -15.45 6.38 1.52
C MET A 70 -16.76 6.47 2.28
N SER A 71 -16.72 7.07 3.47
CA SER A 71 -17.89 7.32 4.30
C SER A 71 -18.01 8.81 4.61
N THR A 72 -19.23 9.26 4.85
CA THR A 72 -19.46 10.64 5.30
C THR A 72 -19.13 10.76 6.78
N SER A 73 -18.27 11.72 7.12
CA SER A 73 -17.99 12.09 8.51
C SER A 73 -19.16 12.86 9.12
N ASN A 74 -19.19 12.99 10.45
CA ASN A 74 -20.20 13.80 11.16
C ASN A 74 -20.26 15.27 10.70
N GLN A 75 -19.21 15.76 10.04
CA GLN A 75 -19.09 17.11 9.49
C GLN A 75 -19.53 17.19 8.01
N GLY A 76 -20.02 16.11 7.42
CA GLY A 76 -20.46 16.04 6.03
C GLY A 76 -19.34 15.86 5.00
N ASN A 77 -18.08 15.73 5.42
CA ASN A 77 -16.95 15.50 4.50
C ASN A 77 -16.76 13.99 4.25
N LEU A 78 -16.42 13.61 3.01
CA LEU A 78 -15.98 12.24 2.72
C LEU A 78 -14.64 11.94 3.39
N VAL A 79 -14.54 10.78 4.01
CA VAL A 79 -13.32 10.26 4.63
C VAL A 79 -13.13 8.79 4.25
N ALA A 80 -11.88 8.35 4.09
CA ALA A 80 -11.59 6.95 3.83
C ALA A 80 -11.93 6.07 5.05
N SER A 81 -12.97 5.24 4.95
CA SER A 81 -13.41 4.33 6.01
C SER A 81 -12.60 3.03 6.01
N ASP A 82 -12.48 2.41 4.85
CA ASP A 82 -11.66 1.21 4.66
C ASP A 82 -10.77 1.32 3.43
N ILE A 83 -9.63 0.62 3.50
CA ILE A 83 -8.62 0.61 2.43
C ILE A 83 -8.12 -0.83 2.31
N GLU A 84 -8.56 -1.51 1.25
CA GLU A 84 -7.99 -2.76 0.79
C GLU A 84 -6.94 -2.47 -0.29
N MET A 85 -5.83 -3.21 -0.26
CA MET A 85 -4.76 -3.00 -1.23
C MET A 85 -4.08 -4.31 -1.55
N ASP A 86 -3.64 -4.42 -2.80
CA ASP A 86 -2.74 -5.46 -3.23
C ASP A 86 -1.52 -4.89 -3.96
N ILE A 87 -0.45 -5.67 -3.98
CA ILE A 87 0.83 -5.30 -4.58
C ILE A 87 1.31 -6.41 -5.48
N THR A 88 1.70 -6.02 -6.69
CA THR A 88 2.32 -6.86 -7.73
C THR A 88 3.72 -6.33 -8.01
N VAL A 89 4.65 -7.24 -8.28
CA VAL A 89 6.05 -6.91 -8.54
C VAL A 89 6.57 -7.78 -9.68
N ASP A 90 7.22 -7.18 -10.67
CA ASP A 90 7.85 -7.90 -11.79
C ASP A 90 9.15 -8.61 -11.34
N LYS A 91 10.05 -7.86 -10.69
CA LYS A 91 11.38 -8.36 -10.33
C LYS A 91 11.71 -8.09 -8.88
N ILE A 92 12.24 -9.12 -8.23
CA ILE A 92 12.73 -9.07 -6.85
C ILE A 92 14.22 -9.40 -6.87
N LYS A 93 15.00 -8.59 -6.16
CA LYS A 93 16.42 -8.82 -5.91
C LYS A 93 16.64 -8.82 -4.41
N ILE A 94 17.24 -9.89 -3.91
CA ILE A 94 17.45 -10.09 -2.49
C ILE A 94 18.95 -10.10 -2.24
N ASP A 95 19.37 -9.28 -1.28
CA ASP A 95 20.74 -9.19 -0.81
C ASP A 95 20.78 -9.53 0.68
N PHE A 96 21.33 -10.69 1.00
CA PHE A 96 21.59 -11.10 2.37
C PHE A 96 23.04 -10.75 2.72
N GLN A 97 23.28 -10.12 3.86
CA GLN A 97 24.65 -9.99 4.35
C GLN A 97 25.11 -11.32 4.94
N ASN A 98 26.38 -11.71 4.74
CA ASN A 98 26.95 -12.95 5.28
C ASN A 98 26.32 -14.25 4.72
N ILE A 99 26.10 -14.29 3.39
CA ILE A 99 25.50 -15.42 2.65
C ILE A 99 26.37 -16.68 2.67
N GLY A 100 27.64 -16.63 3.09
CA GLY A 100 28.55 -17.77 3.03
C GLY A 100 27.98 -19.05 3.68
N PHE A 101 27.20 -18.90 4.75
CA PHE A 101 26.49 -20.00 5.41
C PHE A 101 25.16 -20.37 4.73
N LEU A 102 24.47 -19.38 4.16
CA LEU A 102 23.17 -19.52 3.51
C LEU A 102 23.25 -20.12 2.10
N ALA A 103 24.39 -19.96 1.42
CA ALA A 103 24.62 -20.50 0.09
C ALA A 103 24.47 -22.03 0.02
N LEU A 104 24.74 -22.74 1.14
CA LEU A 104 24.57 -24.18 1.25
C LEU A 104 23.12 -24.58 1.56
N LEU A 105 22.37 -23.75 2.29
CA LEU A 105 20.97 -24.01 2.64
C LEU A 105 20.01 -23.68 1.50
N PHE A 106 20.42 -22.83 0.56
CA PHE A 106 19.54 -22.30 -0.49
C PHE A 106 19.79 -22.88 -1.87
N GLN A 107 20.71 -23.86 -2.05
CA GLN A 107 20.94 -24.48 -3.36
C GLN A 107 19.64 -25.00 -4.01
N ASP A 108 18.72 -25.52 -3.19
CA ASP A 108 17.42 -26.04 -3.65
C ASP A 108 16.25 -25.03 -3.54
N MET A 109 16.47 -23.87 -2.92
CA MET A 109 15.42 -22.87 -2.64
C MET A 109 15.53 -21.59 -3.47
N ILE A 110 16.54 -21.45 -4.34
CA ILE A 110 16.76 -20.24 -5.15
C ILE A 110 15.49 -19.83 -5.93
N ASN A 111 14.79 -20.79 -6.53
CA ASN A 111 13.60 -20.50 -7.35
C ASN A 111 12.37 -20.06 -6.54
N THR A 112 12.32 -20.34 -5.23
CA THR A 112 11.16 -20.01 -4.38
C THR A 112 11.45 -18.92 -3.35
N MET A 113 12.72 -18.50 -3.24
CA MET A 113 13.18 -17.48 -2.31
C MET A 113 12.46 -16.15 -2.54
N ASP A 114 12.29 -15.74 -3.80
CA ASP A 114 11.62 -14.49 -4.17
C ASP A 114 10.18 -14.46 -3.64
N VAL A 115 9.44 -15.56 -3.81
CA VAL A 115 8.06 -15.69 -3.33
C VAL A 115 8.00 -15.64 -1.79
N LEU A 116 8.91 -16.33 -1.11
CA LEU A 116 8.93 -16.38 0.35
C LEU A 116 9.30 -15.03 0.98
N VAL A 117 10.34 -14.38 0.44
CA VAL A 117 10.76 -13.06 0.89
C VAL A 117 9.68 -12.04 0.57
N PHE A 118 9.09 -12.08 -0.62
CA PHE A 118 7.97 -11.21 -0.98
C PHE A 118 6.80 -11.35 0.00
N LYS A 119 6.36 -12.58 0.28
CA LYS A 119 5.31 -12.86 1.27
C LYS A 119 5.65 -12.30 2.65
N THR A 120 6.93 -12.33 3.03
CA THR A 120 7.40 -11.83 4.32
C THR A 120 7.41 -10.29 4.37
N VAL A 121 7.82 -9.61 3.28
CA VAL A 121 7.93 -8.15 3.27
C VAL A 121 6.64 -7.44 2.88
N LYS A 122 5.74 -8.11 2.13
CA LYS A 122 4.48 -7.56 1.62
C LYS A 122 3.63 -6.87 2.70
N PRO A 123 3.38 -7.46 3.89
CA PRO A 123 2.60 -6.79 4.93
C PRO A 123 3.21 -5.44 5.38
N TYR A 124 4.54 -5.35 5.48
CA TYR A 124 5.22 -4.12 5.86
C TYR A 124 5.07 -3.04 4.80
N ILE A 125 5.18 -3.42 3.52
CA ILE A 125 4.98 -2.49 2.40
C ILE A 125 3.55 -1.97 2.41
N LEU A 126 2.56 -2.87 2.47
CA LEU A 126 1.15 -2.50 2.47
C LEU A 126 0.78 -1.63 3.68
N GLN A 127 1.39 -1.86 4.86
CA GLN A 127 1.16 -1.02 6.02
C GLN A 127 1.61 0.43 5.77
N GLU A 128 2.82 0.63 5.27
CA GLU A 128 3.37 1.97 4.99
C GLU A 128 2.58 2.67 3.86
N VAL A 129 2.26 1.95 2.79
CA VAL A 129 1.44 2.51 1.69
C VAL A 129 0.04 2.89 2.18
N LYS A 130 -0.55 2.11 3.10
CA LYS A 130 -1.92 2.38 3.60
C LYS A 130 -1.99 3.70 4.34
N VAL A 131 -0.97 3.97 5.16
CA VAL A 131 -0.86 5.23 5.92
C VAL A 131 -0.76 6.41 4.95
N LEU A 132 0.18 6.35 4.01
CA LEU A 132 0.37 7.39 3.00
C LEU A 132 -0.90 7.62 2.16
N MET A 133 -1.54 6.55 1.70
CA MET A 133 -2.76 6.64 0.90
C MET A 133 -3.91 7.29 1.66
N ARG A 134 -4.13 6.88 2.92
CA ARG A 134 -5.17 7.48 3.76
C ARG A 134 -4.94 8.98 3.96
N GLU A 135 -3.69 9.40 4.18
CA GLU A 135 -3.35 10.81 4.34
C GLU A 135 -3.62 11.62 3.08
N GLU A 136 -3.16 11.15 1.91
CA GLU A 136 -3.37 11.85 0.64
C GLU A 136 -4.85 11.89 0.22
N ILE A 137 -5.59 10.79 0.41
CA ILE A 137 -7.03 10.74 0.09
C ILE A 137 -7.82 11.67 1.01
N ASN A 138 -7.56 11.64 2.32
CA ASN A 138 -8.27 12.53 3.23
C ASN A 138 -7.93 14.01 2.95
N LYS A 139 -6.70 14.30 2.52
CA LYS A 139 -6.29 15.65 2.11
C LYS A 139 -7.01 16.08 0.82
N ALA A 140 -7.10 15.20 -0.17
CA ALA A 140 -7.84 15.46 -1.41
C ALA A 140 -9.34 15.62 -1.16
N ALA A 141 -9.94 14.75 -0.33
CA ALA A 141 -11.36 14.82 0.00
C ALA A 141 -11.74 16.11 0.73
N ARG A 142 -10.85 16.66 1.56
CA ARG A 142 -11.05 17.98 2.21
C ARG A 142 -11.00 19.17 1.25
N GLN A 143 -10.40 19.00 0.07
CA GLN A 143 -10.38 20.05 -0.97
C GLN A 143 -11.67 20.05 -1.80
N VAL A 144 -12.51 19.02 -1.69
CA VAL A 144 -13.83 19.01 -2.30
C VAL A 144 -14.74 19.86 -1.43
N GLU A 145 -15.08 21.07 -1.91
CA GLU A 145 -16.00 22.00 -1.23
C GLU A 145 -17.48 21.56 -1.34
N MET A 146 -17.77 20.27 -1.12
CA MET A 146 -19.12 19.73 -1.12
C MET A 146 -19.40 19.03 0.21
N THR A 147 -20.50 19.42 0.86
CA THR A 147 -20.94 18.78 2.11
C THR A 147 -21.91 17.66 1.74
N PHE A 148 -21.49 16.42 1.92
CA PHE A 148 -22.35 15.27 1.70
C PHE A 148 -23.32 15.11 2.88
N PRO A 149 -24.63 15.09 2.64
CA PRO A 149 -25.61 14.88 3.69
C PRO A 149 -25.51 13.46 4.25
N ASN A 150 -25.57 13.32 5.58
CA ASN A 150 -25.48 12.02 6.28
C ASN A 150 -26.68 11.07 6.01
N SER A 151 -27.67 11.47 5.20
CA SER A 151 -28.97 10.81 5.11
C SER A 151 -29.74 11.05 3.81
N ILE A 152 -29.18 11.75 2.83
CA ILE A 152 -29.85 12.08 1.58
C ILE A 152 -29.11 11.34 0.46
N THR A 153 -29.85 10.64 -0.41
CA THR A 153 -29.22 9.88 -1.49
C THR A 153 -28.45 10.83 -2.44
N PRO A 154 -27.37 10.40 -3.11
CA PRO A 154 -26.60 11.26 -4.01
C PRO A 154 -27.45 11.92 -5.11
N LEU A 155 -28.54 11.26 -5.53
CA LEU A 155 -29.53 11.81 -6.45
C LEU A 155 -30.26 13.01 -5.84
N ASP A 156 -30.72 12.89 -4.60
CA ASP A 156 -31.40 13.96 -3.89
C ASP A 156 -30.45 15.13 -3.57
N PHE A 157 -29.15 14.86 -3.37
CA PHE A 157 -28.13 15.91 -3.26
C PHE A 157 -27.95 16.67 -4.58
N ALA A 158 -27.82 15.97 -5.71
CA ALA A 158 -27.74 16.61 -7.02
C ALA A 158 -28.99 17.45 -7.34
N ILE A 159 -30.17 16.97 -6.92
CA ILE A 159 -31.44 17.72 -7.05
C ILE A 159 -31.46 18.95 -6.12
N ALA A 160 -30.92 18.84 -4.90
CA ALA A 160 -30.84 19.96 -3.96
C ALA A 160 -29.86 21.05 -4.44
N GLU A 161 -28.69 20.65 -4.92
CA GLU A 161 -27.68 21.58 -5.46
C GLU A 161 -28.19 22.30 -6.71
N ALA A 162 -28.88 21.59 -7.61
CA ALA A 162 -29.56 22.19 -8.76
C ALA A 162 -30.69 23.15 -8.39
N ARG A 163 -31.26 23.03 -7.18
CA ARG A 163 -32.29 23.95 -6.65
C ARG A 163 -31.70 25.20 -6.01
N GLU A 164 -30.49 25.14 -5.45
CA GLU A 164 -29.82 26.33 -4.89
C GLU A 164 -29.29 27.27 -5.98
N THR A 165 -29.11 26.79 -7.20
CA THR A 165 -28.61 27.59 -8.34
C THR A 165 -29.71 28.28 -9.18
N VAL A 166 -30.99 28.12 -8.81
CA VAL A 166 -32.16 28.73 -9.49
C VAL A 166 -32.79 29.79 -8.60
#